data_AF-A0A2M7W742-F1
#
_entry.id   AF-A0A2M7W742-F1
#
_cell.length_a   1.000
_cell.length_b   1.000
_cell.length_c   1.000
_cell.angle_alpha   90.00
_cell.angle_beta   90.00
_cell.angle_gamma   90.00
#
_symmetry.space_group_name_H-M   'P 1'
#
loop_
_entity.id
_entity.type
_entity.pdbx_description
1 polymer ?
#
loop_
_entity_poly.entity_id
_entity_poly.type
_entity_poly.pdbx_seq_one_letter_code
_entity_poly.pdbx_strand_id
1 'polypeptide(L)' 'MALNRTYHNVYDSHYHLVFPVKYRKSLLTNEIPLAIAQIAQEIALRYDL' A
#
# COMPACT_ATOMS: atom_id res chain seq x y z
N MET A 1 2.29 -0.58 -15.40
CA MET A 1 0.90 -0.13 -15.18
C MET A 1 0.07 -0.72 -16.30
N ALA A 2 -0.93 -1.53 -15.97
CA ALA A 2 -1.74 -2.28 -16.93
C ALA A 2 -3.18 -1.76 -16.87
N LEU A 3 -3.79 -1.57 -18.04
CA LEU A 3 -5.16 -1.07 -18.16
C LEU A 3 -6.13 -2.16 -17.70
N ASN A 4 -6.84 -1.92 -16.59
CA ASN A 4 -7.82 -2.86 -16.04
C ASN A 4 -9.15 -2.71 -16.77
N ARG A 5 -9.75 -3.83 -17.16
CA ARG A 5 -11.05 -3.89 -17.85
C ARG A 5 -12.03 -4.70 -17.03
N THR A 6 -13.19 -4.14 -16.77
CA THR A 6 -14.32 -4.86 -16.16
C THR A 6 -15.52 -4.85 -17.11
N TYR A 7 -16.65 -5.40 -16.68
CA TYR A 7 -17.88 -5.51 -17.49
C TYR A 7 -18.34 -4.19 -18.13
N HIS A 8 -18.15 -3.06 -17.45
CA HIS A 8 -18.68 -1.76 -17.91
C HIS A 8 -17.67 -0.61 -17.81
N ASN A 9 -16.41 -0.87 -17.45
CA ASN A 9 -15.41 0.19 -17.37
C ASN A 9 -14.01 -0.29 -17.75
N VAL A 10 -13.17 0.69 -18.06
CA VAL A 10 -11.75 0.51 -18.31
C VAL A 10 -11.02 1.61 -17.54
N TYR A 11 -10.08 1.24 -16.68
CA TYR A 11 -9.42 2.19 -15.78
C TYR A 11 -7.95 1.86 -15.56
N ASP A 12 -7.20 2.88 -15.18
CA ASP A 12 -5.85 2.81 -14.66
C ASP A 12 -5.73 3.86 -13.55
N SER A 13 -5.64 3.40 -12.30
CA SER A 13 -5.80 4.25 -11.12
C SER A 13 -4.57 4.14 -10.22
N HIS A 14 -3.93 5.28 -9.94
CA HIS A 14 -2.75 5.35 -9.09
C HIS A 14 -2.94 6.35 -7.96
N TYR A 15 -2.53 5.96 -6.76
CA TYR A 15 -2.71 6.75 -5.56
C TYR A 15 -1.40 6.85 -4.77
N HIS A 16 -1.15 8.03 -4.22
CA HIS A 16 -0.13 8.23 -3.19
C HIS A 16 -0.80 8.17 -1.81
N LEU A 17 -0.52 7.11 -1.06
CA LEU A 17 -1.02 6.92 0.30
C LEU A 17 0.11 7.17 1.29
N VAL A 18 -0.06 8.15 2.19
CA VAL A 18 0.93 8.51 3.20
C VAL A 18 0.22 8.64 4.55
N PHE A 19 0.78 8.05 5.60
CA PHE A 19 0.25 8.16 6.95
C PHE A 19 1.38 8.35 7.98
N PRO A 20 1.18 9.20 9.01
CA PRO A 20 2.14 9.34 10.09
C PRO A 20 1.91 8.26 11.17
N VAL A 21 2.97 7.95 11.92
CA VAL A 21 2.83 7.21 13.17
C VAL A 21 2.21 8.08 14.26
N LYS A 22 1.55 7.45 15.23
CA LYS A 22 0.89 8.15 16.36
C LYS A 22 1.87 9.09 17.07
N TYR A 23 1.47 10.34 17.27
CA TYR A 23 2.29 11.42 17.84
C TYR A 23 3.59 11.75 17.08
N ARG A 24 3.74 11.31 15.82
CA ARG A 24 4.93 11.54 14.97
C ARG A 24 6.25 11.14 15.64
N LYS A 25 6.21 10.16 16.54
CA LYS A 25 7.41 9.64 17.21
C LYS A 25 8.34 8.99 16.18
N SER A 26 9.65 9.05 16.39
CA SER A 26 10.64 8.35 15.55
C SER A 26 10.69 6.86 15.90
N LEU A 27 9.63 6.12 15.55
CA LEU A 27 9.48 4.68 15.85
C LEU A 27 9.89 3.77 14.68
N LEU A 28 10.08 4.34 13.49
CA LEU A 28 10.42 3.60 12.27
C LEU A 28 11.94 3.37 12.20
N THR A 29 12.45 2.53 13.09
CA THR A 29 13.87 2.16 13.17
C THR A 29 14.03 0.64 13.14
N ASN A 30 15.25 0.19 12.85
CA ASN A 30 15.63 -1.24 12.83
C ASN A 30 14.74 -2.08 11.90
N GLU A 31 14.13 -3.16 12.39
CA GLU A 31 13.31 -4.12 11.65
C GLU A 31 11.87 -3.66 11.41
N ILE A 32 11.39 -2.63 12.11
CA ILE A 32 10.00 -2.17 12.02
C ILE A 32 9.60 -1.73 10.60
N PRO A 33 10.41 -0.96 9.85
CA PRO A 33 10.09 -0.61 8.46
C PRO A 33 9.98 -1.84 7.55
N LEU A 34 10.81 -2.87 7.77
CA LEU A 34 10.79 -4.09 6.97
C LEU A 34 9.49 -4.88 7.23
N ALA A 35 9.10 -5.03 8.50
CA ALA A 35 7.84 -5.69 8.85
C ALA A 35 6.62 -4.95 8.27
N ILE A 36 6.60 -3.61 8.34
CA ILE A 36 5.52 -2.80 7.72
C ILE A 36 5.45 -3.05 6.21
N ALA A 37 6.60 -3.08 5.51
CA ALA A 37 6.64 -3.34 4.08
C ALA A 37 6.11 -4.74 3.73
N GLN A 38 6.50 -5.76 4.50
CA GLN A 38 6.01 -7.14 4.31
C GLN A 38 4.50 -7.26 4.51
N ILE A 39 3.98 -6.70 5.61
CA ILE A 39 2.54 -6.68 5.89
C ILE A 39 1.78 -5.91 4.81
N ALA A 40 2.32 -4.78 4.34
CA ALA A 40 1.70 -4.00 3.26
C ALA A 40 1.62 -4.80 1.95
N GLN A 41 2.64 -5.61 1.64
CA GLN A 41 2.62 -6.52 0.48
C GLN A 41 1.55 -7.62 0.65
N GLU A 42 1.43 -8.22 1.83
CA GLU A 42 0.39 -9.21 2.11
C GLU A 42 -1.02 -8.62 1.97
N ILE A 43 -1.21 -7.37 2.43
CA ILE A 43 -2.47 -6.65 2.25
C ILE A 43 -2.74 -6.39 0.77
N ALA A 44 -1.73 -5.93 0.01
CA ALA A 44 -1.89 -5.67 -1.42
C ALA A 44 -2.33 -6.93 -2.19
N LEU A 45 -1.69 -8.07 -1.90
CA LEU A 45 -2.05 -9.38 -2.46
C LEU A 45 -3.47 -9.81 -2.08
N ARG A 46 -3.88 -9.60 -0.82
CA ARG A 46 -5.21 -9.99 -0.34
C ARG A 46 -6.35 -9.21 -1.01
N TYR A 47 -6.10 -7.96 -1.39
CA TYR A 47 -7.11 -7.05 -1.93
C TYR A 47 -6.93 -6.75 -3.42
N ASP A 48 -6.07 -7.51 -4.11
CA ASP A 48 -5.77 -7.36 -5.54
C ASP A 48 -5.42 -5.91 -5.93
N LEU A 49 -4.56 -5.27 -5.12
CA LEU A 49 -4.05 -3.90 -5.33
C LEU A 49 -2.83 -3.84 -6.26
#